data_AF-A0A6H1RDM2-F1
#
_entry.id   AF-A0A6H1RDM2-F1
#
_cell.length_a   1.000
_cell.length_b   1.000
_cell.length_c   1.000
_cell.angle_alpha   90.00
_cell.angle_beta   90.00
_cell.angle_gamma   90.00
#
_symmetry.space_group_name_H-M   'P 1'
#
loop_
_entity.id
_entity.type
_entity.pdbx_description
1 polymer ?
#
loop_
_entity_poly.entity_id
_entity_poly.type
_entity_poly.pdbx_seq_one_letter_code
_entity_poly.pdbx_strand_id
1 'polypeptide(L)'
;MHSIEGVTLRVRHGEVLGLVGESGSGKSTLARVILGLSPTTSGRVAVDGMEISQLRRAERKLLTRTAQLVFQDPHAAMDPRMTIAESLTAVLAQHGIGTKHQRVQAVSEALAEVGLDDGYLNRYPRECSGGQLQRVVIARALLLRPKLVICDEPTSALDASVQARILNLLHRLHREHQLTMVMISHDLRVVRFIGDRVAVMYLGQIVEVADREDLFRKSCHPYTLALLASAGESTLVGATTTHRADGGWTGWYTREPIGVVAAITPFNDPLNLVAHKLGPALVAGNAVVLKPAPQTPLTALALVELLLRNEVPAERLAVVPGENAGHSLVRDGAFGVAGQNCLSAQRVFIDAIRYGEILRRVVDAAEALVVGSKKDPATNIGPLVSETEAKRVERWIGEAVAAGAILHTGGRRRGTFVTPAVLTDVPADAALRNEEIFGPVVLLDPFSDLTAAINSANAVDTGLHAGVFTHDIRRAMTIANALTVGAVMINSSTDFRIDAMPFGGFKRSGIGREGIESAVEQLTEPKIVAINTGFAPE
;
A
#
# COMPACT_ATOMS: atom_id res chain seq x y z
N MET A 1 -18.95 4.04 -8.25
CA MET A 1 -19.73 2.86 -7.80
C MET A 1 -19.32 1.71 -8.69
N HIS A 2 -18.70 0.67 -8.13
CA HIS A 2 -18.09 -0.41 -8.92
C HIS A 2 -18.99 -1.64 -8.98
N SER A 3 -18.92 -2.37 -10.08
CA SER A 3 -19.43 -3.75 -10.21
C SER A 3 -18.70 -4.66 -9.21
N ILE A 4 -19.38 -5.70 -8.73
CA ILE A 4 -18.73 -6.79 -7.97
C ILE A 4 -18.28 -7.85 -8.98
N GLU A 5 -17.01 -8.22 -8.97
CA GLU A 5 -16.39 -9.02 -10.02
C GLU A 5 -15.50 -10.12 -9.42
N GLY A 6 -15.58 -11.35 -9.96
CA GLY A 6 -14.71 -12.48 -9.59
C GLY A 6 -14.82 -13.01 -8.14
N VAL A 7 -15.57 -12.33 -7.26
CA VAL A 7 -15.58 -12.58 -5.81
C VAL A 7 -15.88 -14.04 -5.46
N THR A 8 -14.86 -14.71 -4.92
CA THR A 8 -14.97 -16.04 -4.31
C THR A 8 -14.71 -15.91 -2.82
N LEU A 9 -15.75 -16.14 -2.00
CA LEU A 9 -15.69 -15.96 -0.55
C LEU A 9 -16.38 -17.12 0.17
N ARG A 10 -15.86 -17.50 1.34
CA ARG A 10 -16.46 -18.52 2.22
C ARG A 10 -16.36 -18.09 3.68
N VAL A 11 -17.49 -18.08 4.35
CA VAL A 11 -17.64 -17.91 5.80
C VAL A 11 -18.07 -19.27 6.38
N ARG A 12 -17.37 -19.73 7.41
CA ARG A 12 -17.62 -20.98 8.13
C ARG A 12 -18.69 -20.75 9.19
N HIS A 13 -19.34 -21.81 9.66
CA HIS A 13 -20.26 -21.68 10.80
C HIS A 13 -19.47 -21.33 12.07
N GLY A 14 -19.91 -20.30 12.80
CA GLY A 14 -19.25 -19.81 14.01
C GLY A 14 -17.96 -19.02 13.75
N GLU A 15 -17.74 -18.53 12.53
CA GLU A 15 -16.62 -17.64 12.17
C GLU A 15 -17.06 -16.17 12.15
N VAL A 16 -16.15 -15.27 12.56
CA VAL A 16 -16.21 -13.84 12.27
C VAL A 16 -15.25 -13.51 11.12
N LEU A 17 -15.80 -13.31 9.93
CA LEU A 17 -15.04 -12.82 8.78
C LEU A 17 -15.06 -11.29 8.76
N GLY A 18 -13.89 -10.65 8.89
CA GLY A 18 -13.70 -9.25 8.58
C GLY A 18 -13.71 -9.00 7.06
N LEU A 19 -14.42 -7.98 6.60
CA LEU A 19 -14.41 -7.52 5.21
C LEU A 19 -13.99 -6.04 5.16
N VAL A 20 -12.79 -5.78 4.64
CA VAL A 20 -12.14 -4.46 4.67
C VAL A 20 -11.82 -3.91 3.28
N GLY A 21 -11.53 -2.62 3.22
CA GLY A 21 -11.20 -1.88 2.01
C GLY A 21 -11.87 -0.50 2.00
N GLU A 22 -11.47 0.34 1.06
CA GLU A 22 -11.96 1.71 0.88
C GLU A 22 -13.50 1.84 0.82
N SER A 23 -13.96 3.07 1.03
CA SER A 23 -15.35 3.44 0.70
C SER A 23 -15.60 3.25 -0.79
N GLY A 24 -16.78 2.73 -1.14
CA GLY A 24 -17.15 2.45 -2.54
C GLY A 24 -16.54 1.19 -3.17
N SER A 25 -15.63 0.48 -2.50
CA SER A 25 -14.99 -0.76 -2.99
C SER A 25 -15.94 -1.95 -3.25
N GLY A 26 -17.17 -1.88 -2.75
CA GLY A 26 -18.25 -2.85 -3.01
C GLY A 26 -18.82 -3.56 -1.78
N LYS A 27 -18.21 -3.39 -0.60
CA LYS A 27 -18.51 -4.14 0.64
C LYS A 27 -20.02 -4.22 0.98
N SER A 28 -20.68 -3.08 1.10
CA SER A 28 -22.12 -2.97 1.41
C SER A 28 -23.04 -3.47 0.29
N THR A 29 -22.56 -3.49 -0.97
CA THR A 29 -23.28 -4.12 -2.08
C THR A 29 -23.19 -5.65 -1.98
N LEU A 30 -22.03 -6.19 -1.58
CA LEU A 30 -21.85 -7.62 -1.33
C LEU A 30 -22.75 -8.10 -0.17
N ALA A 31 -22.89 -7.30 0.90
CA ALA A 31 -23.86 -7.56 1.96
C ALA A 31 -25.30 -7.70 1.44
N ARG A 32 -25.74 -6.75 0.60
CA ARG A 32 -27.09 -6.77 0.00
C ARG A 32 -27.31 -7.97 -0.92
N VAL A 33 -26.28 -8.41 -1.65
CA VAL A 33 -26.30 -9.63 -2.45
C VAL A 33 -26.42 -10.89 -1.58
N ILE A 34 -25.64 -11.00 -0.49
CA ILE A 34 -25.71 -12.14 0.46
C ILE A 34 -27.08 -12.21 1.18
N LEU A 35 -27.82 -11.10 1.25
CA LEU A 35 -29.17 -11.05 1.84
C LEU A 35 -30.30 -11.16 0.80
N GLY A 36 -29.98 -11.32 -0.49
CA GLY A 36 -30.97 -11.36 -1.57
C GLY A 36 -31.72 -10.04 -1.81
N LEU A 37 -31.18 -8.93 -1.30
CA LEU A 37 -31.68 -7.55 -1.47
C LEU A 37 -31.18 -6.91 -2.77
N SER A 38 -30.25 -7.54 -3.49
CA SER A 38 -29.76 -7.12 -4.80
C SER A 38 -29.47 -8.36 -5.65
N PRO A 39 -29.81 -8.36 -6.95
CA PRO A 39 -29.62 -9.52 -7.82
C PRO A 39 -28.15 -9.70 -8.22
N THR A 40 -27.75 -10.94 -8.49
CA THR A 40 -26.47 -11.28 -9.10
C THR A 40 -26.59 -11.34 -10.63
N THR A 41 -25.66 -10.71 -11.35
CA THR A 41 -25.56 -10.83 -12.82
C THR A 41 -25.10 -12.22 -13.27
N SER A 42 -24.23 -12.85 -12.48
CA SER A 42 -23.70 -14.19 -12.70
C SER A 42 -23.15 -14.78 -11.39
N GLY A 43 -22.68 -16.02 -11.41
CA GLY A 43 -22.21 -16.74 -10.22
C GLY A 43 -23.35 -17.43 -9.45
N ARG A 44 -23.09 -17.78 -8.19
CA ARG A 44 -24.06 -18.38 -7.25
C ARG A 44 -23.75 -17.88 -5.84
N VAL A 45 -24.77 -17.66 -5.02
CA VAL A 45 -24.61 -17.27 -3.63
C VAL A 45 -25.51 -18.15 -2.78
N ALA A 46 -24.96 -18.75 -1.72
CA ALA A 46 -25.72 -19.64 -0.84
C ALA A 46 -25.49 -19.32 0.63
N VAL A 47 -26.56 -19.34 1.41
CA VAL A 47 -26.57 -19.10 2.87
C VAL A 47 -27.31 -20.26 3.52
N ASP A 48 -26.68 -20.94 4.48
CA ASP A 48 -27.26 -22.11 5.18
C ASP A 48 -27.77 -23.20 4.21
N GLY A 49 -27.07 -23.39 3.09
CA GLY A 49 -27.42 -24.32 2.00
C GLY A 49 -28.46 -23.79 0.99
N MET A 50 -29.13 -22.68 1.27
CA MET A 50 -30.13 -22.07 0.38
C MET A 50 -29.47 -21.19 -0.69
N GLU A 51 -29.63 -21.53 -1.99
CA GLU A 51 -29.13 -20.72 -3.11
C GLU A 51 -30.06 -19.52 -3.39
N ILE A 52 -29.50 -18.31 -3.39
CA ILE A 52 -30.27 -17.05 -3.31
C ILE A 52 -30.96 -16.67 -4.62
N SER A 53 -30.34 -16.94 -5.78
CA SER A 53 -30.89 -16.54 -7.07
C SER A 53 -32.22 -17.24 -7.40
N GLN A 54 -32.43 -18.45 -6.87
CA GLN A 54 -33.59 -19.30 -7.18
C GLN A 54 -34.71 -19.32 -6.10
N LEU A 55 -34.58 -18.58 -5.00
CA LEU A 55 -35.49 -18.67 -3.85
C LEU A 55 -36.95 -18.29 -4.19
N ARG A 56 -37.86 -19.22 -3.89
CA ARG A 56 -39.33 -19.03 -3.87
C ARG A 56 -39.75 -18.19 -2.66
N ARG A 57 -40.99 -17.70 -2.65
CA ARG A 57 -41.51 -16.80 -1.59
C ARG A 57 -41.39 -17.37 -0.16
N ALA A 58 -41.53 -18.68 0.01
CA ALA A 58 -41.37 -19.34 1.31
C ALA A 58 -39.90 -19.36 1.77
N GLU A 59 -38.99 -19.70 0.87
CA GLU A 59 -37.55 -19.79 1.13
C GLU A 59 -36.93 -18.40 1.37
N ARG A 60 -37.45 -17.36 0.69
CA ARG A 60 -37.11 -15.96 1.02
C ARG A 60 -37.53 -15.58 2.44
N LYS A 61 -38.69 -16.03 2.94
CA LYS A 61 -39.12 -15.81 4.34
C LYS A 61 -38.29 -16.64 5.35
N LEU A 62 -37.63 -17.71 4.90
CA LEU A 62 -36.65 -18.43 5.70
C LEU A 62 -35.31 -17.68 5.73
N LEU A 63 -34.80 -17.21 4.58
CA LEU A 63 -33.60 -16.37 4.50
C LEU A 63 -33.70 -15.11 5.41
N THR A 64 -34.86 -14.42 5.43
CA THR A 64 -35.09 -13.26 6.31
C THR A 64 -35.24 -13.59 7.80
N ARG A 65 -35.15 -14.87 8.19
CA ARG A 65 -34.91 -15.29 9.59
C ARG A 65 -33.46 -15.76 9.78
N THR A 66 -32.91 -16.51 8.83
CA THR A 66 -31.57 -17.10 8.90
C THR A 66 -30.44 -16.08 8.86
N ALA A 67 -30.59 -15.00 8.09
CA ALA A 67 -29.60 -13.95 7.92
C ALA A 67 -30.19 -12.55 8.20
N GLN A 68 -29.44 -11.70 8.90
CA GLN A 68 -29.86 -10.34 9.30
C GLN A 68 -28.75 -9.30 9.06
N LEU A 69 -29.14 -8.02 9.05
CA LEU A 69 -28.27 -6.88 8.77
C LEU A 69 -28.34 -5.86 9.92
N VAL A 70 -27.18 -5.55 10.51
CA VAL A 70 -26.96 -4.34 11.31
C VAL A 70 -26.44 -3.28 10.36
N PHE A 71 -27.19 -2.18 10.23
CA PHE A 71 -26.89 -1.10 9.30
C PHE A 71 -25.87 -0.10 9.87
N GLN A 72 -25.22 0.65 8.97
CA GLN A 72 -24.27 1.72 9.28
C GLN A 72 -24.92 2.89 10.03
N ASP A 73 -26.11 3.31 9.58
CA ASP A 73 -26.92 4.34 10.25
C ASP A 73 -28.07 3.70 11.04
N PRO A 74 -28.06 3.77 12.39
CA PRO A 74 -29.16 3.28 13.21
C PRO A 74 -30.46 4.09 13.07
N HIS A 75 -30.40 5.35 12.62
CA HIS A 75 -31.60 6.16 12.41
C HIS A 75 -32.34 5.71 11.15
N ALA A 76 -31.65 5.54 10.00
CA ALA A 76 -32.24 4.95 8.79
C ALA A 76 -32.77 3.51 8.98
N ALA A 77 -32.29 2.79 10.01
CA ALA A 77 -32.77 1.44 10.32
C ALA A 77 -34.16 1.42 11.00
N MET A 78 -34.66 2.55 11.52
CA MET A 78 -35.84 2.63 12.40
C MET A 78 -36.87 3.67 11.91
N ASP A 79 -38.18 3.42 12.11
CA ASP A 79 -39.19 4.46 11.85
C ASP A 79 -39.23 5.46 13.02
N PRO A 80 -38.95 6.76 12.83
CA PRO A 80 -38.89 7.75 13.91
C PRO A 80 -40.26 8.07 14.54
N ARG A 81 -41.36 7.55 13.98
CA ARG A 81 -42.73 7.70 14.47
C ARG A 81 -43.20 6.53 15.33
N MET A 82 -42.43 5.44 15.39
CA MET A 82 -42.71 4.26 16.21
C MET A 82 -41.84 4.27 17.46
N THR A 83 -42.35 3.73 18.56
CA THR A 83 -41.52 3.39 19.73
C THR A 83 -40.61 2.20 19.43
N ILE A 84 -39.59 2.00 20.27
CA ILE A 84 -38.69 0.84 20.20
C ILE A 84 -39.50 -0.46 20.28
N ALA A 85 -40.44 -0.58 21.23
CA ALA A 85 -41.28 -1.76 21.37
C ALA A 85 -42.14 -2.02 20.11
N GLU A 86 -42.75 -1.00 19.52
CA GLU A 86 -43.54 -1.17 18.29
C GLU A 86 -42.65 -1.60 17.11
N SER A 87 -41.49 -0.96 16.92
CA SER A 87 -40.56 -1.27 15.83
C SER A 87 -40.03 -2.71 15.92
N LEU A 88 -39.64 -3.15 17.11
CA LEU A 88 -39.06 -4.48 17.34
C LEU A 88 -40.15 -5.56 17.35
N THR A 89 -41.31 -5.33 17.97
CA THR A 89 -42.41 -6.31 17.94
C THR A 89 -43.03 -6.48 16.54
N ALA A 90 -42.95 -5.47 15.67
CA ALA A 90 -43.36 -5.59 14.27
C ALA A 90 -42.57 -6.67 13.51
N VAL A 91 -41.26 -6.82 13.76
CA VAL A 91 -40.40 -7.84 13.13
C VAL A 91 -40.90 -9.26 13.46
N LEU A 92 -41.21 -9.50 14.73
CA LEU A 92 -41.79 -10.77 15.20
C LEU A 92 -43.20 -10.99 14.64
N ALA A 93 -44.04 -9.95 14.58
CA ALA A 93 -45.40 -10.02 14.05
C ALA A 93 -45.44 -10.37 12.55
N GLN A 94 -44.61 -9.71 11.73
CA GLN A 94 -44.46 -10.00 10.29
C GLN A 94 -44.01 -11.45 10.04
N HIS A 95 -43.19 -11.99 10.94
CA HIS A 95 -42.76 -13.39 10.88
C HIS A 95 -43.77 -14.39 11.46
N GLY A 96 -44.87 -13.94 12.07
CA GLY A 96 -45.89 -14.79 12.68
C GLY A 96 -45.47 -15.40 14.02
N ILE A 97 -44.63 -14.71 14.79
CA ILE A 97 -44.04 -15.22 16.03
C ILE A 97 -44.79 -14.64 17.25
N GLY A 98 -45.26 -15.55 18.12
CA GLY A 98 -45.86 -15.25 19.43
C GLY A 98 -47.23 -14.55 19.42
N THR A 99 -47.78 -14.35 20.62
CA THR A 99 -48.88 -13.42 20.90
C THR A 99 -48.37 -11.99 21.10
N LYS A 100 -49.26 -10.98 21.25
CA LYS A 100 -48.84 -9.60 21.56
C LYS A 100 -47.98 -9.52 22.82
N HIS A 101 -48.38 -10.24 23.89
CA HIS A 101 -47.64 -10.29 25.16
C HIS A 101 -46.27 -10.96 25.00
N GLN A 102 -46.22 -12.14 24.35
CA GLN A 102 -44.96 -12.86 24.12
C GLN A 102 -43.97 -12.05 23.27
N ARG A 103 -44.47 -11.24 22.32
CA ARG A 103 -43.60 -10.34 21.54
C ARG A 103 -43.00 -9.22 22.39
N VAL A 104 -43.77 -8.58 23.27
CA VAL A 104 -43.22 -7.54 24.18
C VAL A 104 -42.16 -8.15 25.10
N GLN A 105 -42.44 -9.33 25.66
CA GLN A 105 -41.50 -10.07 26.51
C GLN A 105 -40.19 -10.40 25.76
N ALA A 106 -40.25 -10.94 24.55
CA ALA A 106 -39.07 -11.24 23.74
C ALA A 106 -38.27 -9.98 23.33
N VAL A 107 -38.91 -8.81 23.27
CA VAL A 107 -38.24 -7.52 23.02
C VAL A 107 -37.57 -6.97 24.28
N SER A 108 -38.20 -7.11 25.46
CA SER A 108 -37.56 -6.84 26.76
C SER A 108 -36.29 -7.68 26.93
N GLU A 109 -36.38 -8.99 26.69
CA GLU A 109 -35.24 -9.92 26.75
C GLU A 109 -34.10 -9.52 25.80
N ALA A 110 -34.40 -9.20 24.53
CA ALA A 110 -33.39 -8.77 23.56
C ALA A 110 -32.78 -7.39 23.86
N LEU A 111 -33.52 -6.48 24.50
CA LEU A 111 -32.98 -5.20 24.99
C LEU A 111 -32.04 -5.41 26.18
N ALA A 112 -32.42 -6.27 27.13
CA ALA A 112 -31.57 -6.64 28.26
C ALA A 112 -30.26 -7.30 27.79
N GLU A 113 -30.32 -8.16 26.76
CA GLU A 113 -29.18 -8.82 26.14
C GLU A 113 -28.13 -7.83 25.58
N VAL A 114 -28.56 -6.67 25.06
CA VAL A 114 -27.68 -5.57 24.61
C VAL A 114 -27.36 -4.53 25.69
N GLY A 115 -27.82 -4.75 26.92
CA GLY A 115 -27.62 -3.86 28.06
C GLY A 115 -28.44 -2.57 27.97
N LEU A 116 -29.74 -2.70 27.72
CA LEU A 116 -30.78 -1.67 27.82
C LEU A 116 -31.94 -2.22 28.66
N ASP A 117 -32.53 -1.38 29.53
CA ASP A 117 -33.66 -1.75 30.38
C ASP A 117 -35.04 -1.54 29.71
N ASP A 118 -36.11 -2.01 30.37
CA ASP A 118 -37.50 -1.82 29.91
C ASP A 118 -37.92 -0.34 29.79
N GLY A 119 -37.20 0.58 30.45
CA GLY A 119 -37.35 2.02 30.29
C GLY A 119 -36.98 2.54 28.89
N TYR A 120 -36.49 1.69 27.99
CA TYR A 120 -36.32 1.99 26.56
C TYR A 120 -37.53 1.54 25.71
N LEU A 121 -38.38 0.62 26.15
CA LEU A 121 -39.48 0.05 25.35
C LEU A 121 -40.39 1.13 24.74
N ASN A 122 -40.79 2.11 25.56
CA ASN A 122 -41.73 3.17 25.17
C ASN A 122 -41.05 4.42 24.57
N ARG A 123 -39.71 4.42 24.40
CA ARG A 123 -38.98 5.54 23.81
C ARG A 123 -39.06 5.51 22.28
N TYR A 124 -38.95 6.67 21.67
CA TYR A 124 -38.75 6.82 20.23
C TYR A 124 -37.25 6.81 19.88
N PRO A 125 -36.87 6.46 18.63
CA PRO A 125 -35.47 6.48 18.18
C PRO A 125 -34.70 7.79 18.45
N ARG A 126 -35.40 8.93 18.43
CA ARG A 126 -34.86 10.28 18.72
C ARG A 126 -34.57 10.56 20.20
N GLU A 127 -35.01 9.69 21.12
CA GLU A 127 -34.85 9.80 22.57
C GLU A 127 -33.73 8.88 23.11
N CYS A 128 -32.90 8.38 22.19
CA CYS A 128 -31.75 7.52 22.44
C CYS A 128 -30.49 8.18 21.85
N SER A 129 -29.34 8.04 22.52
CA SER A 129 -28.04 8.37 21.90
C SER A 129 -27.70 7.38 20.78
N GLY A 130 -26.81 7.74 19.86
CA GLY A 130 -26.41 6.86 18.75
C GLY A 130 -25.94 5.47 19.23
N GLY A 131 -25.19 5.40 20.33
CA GLY A 131 -24.77 4.14 20.96
C GLY A 131 -25.89 3.33 21.60
N GLN A 132 -26.95 3.98 22.09
CA GLN A 132 -28.17 3.30 22.57
C GLN A 132 -28.99 2.80 21.38
N LEU A 133 -29.14 3.60 20.32
CA LEU A 133 -29.91 3.20 19.15
C LEU A 133 -29.21 2.08 18.35
N GLN A 134 -27.88 2.08 18.27
CA GLN A 134 -27.12 0.97 17.68
C GLN A 134 -27.34 -0.35 18.43
N ARG A 135 -27.44 -0.31 19.76
CA ARG A 135 -27.82 -1.48 20.59
C ARG A 135 -29.24 -1.96 20.25
N VAL A 136 -30.20 -1.05 20.10
CA VAL A 136 -31.57 -1.40 19.68
C VAL A 136 -31.58 -2.07 18.29
N VAL A 137 -30.76 -1.60 17.35
CA VAL A 137 -30.64 -2.21 16.01
C VAL A 137 -29.98 -3.60 16.07
N ILE A 138 -28.97 -3.79 16.94
CA ILE A 138 -28.37 -5.11 17.22
C ILE A 138 -29.41 -6.05 17.84
N ALA A 139 -30.12 -5.64 18.88
CA ALA A 139 -31.19 -6.42 19.52
C ALA A 139 -32.26 -6.83 18.49
N ARG A 140 -32.69 -5.89 17.64
CA ARG A 140 -33.65 -6.13 16.55
C ARG A 140 -33.20 -7.22 15.57
N ALA A 141 -31.91 -7.27 15.23
CA ALA A 141 -31.35 -8.34 14.39
C ALA A 141 -31.35 -9.71 15.11
N LEU A 142 -31.19 -9.72 16.43
CA LEU A 142 -31.13 -10.96 17.23
C LEU A 142 -32.50 -11.57 17.53
N LEU A 143 -33.59 -10.79 17.47
CA LEU A 143 -34.98 -11.25 17.73
C LEU A 143 -35.41 -12.50 16.96
N LEU A 144 -34.87 -12.72 15.76
CA LEU A 144 -35.21 -13.89 14.92
C LEU A 144 -34.29 -15.10 15.15
N ARG A 145 -33.31 -14.97 16.07
CA ARG A 145 -32.22 -15.93 16.33
C ARG A 145 -31.52 -16.37 15.03
N PRO A 146 -30.92 -15.42 14.27
CA PRO A 146 -30.28 -15.71 13.00
C PRO A 146 -29.06 -16.63 13.17
N LYS A 147 -28.68 -17.31 12.10
CA LYS A 147 -27.39 -18.02 12.00
C LYS A 147 -26.26 -17.09 11.54
N LEU A 148 -26.60 -16.10 10.71
CA LEU A 148 -25.70 -15.13 10.11
C LEU A 148 -26.12 -13.70 10.44
N VAL A 149 -25.20 -12.89 10.97
CA VAL A 149 -25.38 -11.43 11.07
C VAL A 149 -24.31 -10.74 10.22
N ILE A 150 -24.73 -9.89 9.30
CA ILE A 150 -23.83 -8.96 8.60
C ILE A 150 -23.89 -7.63 9.32
N CYS A 151 -22.73 -7.08 9.66
CA CYS A 151 -22.59 -5.78 10.27
C CYS A 151 -21.94 -4.83 9.27
N ASP A 152 -22.71 -3.92 8.69
CA ASP A 152 -22.28 -2.97 7.67
C ASP A 152 -21.77 -1.69 8.34
N GLU A 153 -20.46 -1.62 8.62
CA GLU A 153 -19.78 -0.52 9.33
C GLU A 153 -20.48 -0.08 10.65
N PRO A 154 -20.76 -1.02 11.59
CA PRO A 154 -21.71 -0.85 12.70
C PRO A 154 -21.28 0.12 13.81
N THR A 155 -20.17 0.85 13.63
CA THR A 155 -19.63 1.80 14.60
C THR A 155 -19.11 3.10 13.96
N SER A 156 -19.24 3.31 12.65
CA SER A 156 -18.58 4.45 11.97
C SER A 156 -19.14 5.83 12.35
N ALA A 157 -20.34 5.88 12.96
CA ALA A 157 -21.00 7.11 13.41
C ALA A 157 -20.94 7.30 14.94
N LEU A 158 -20.04 6.62 15.64
CA LEU A 158 -19.93 6.59 17.11
C LEU A 158 -18.55 7.08 17.57
N ASP A 159 -18.47 7.67 18.76
CA ASP A 159 -17.19 7.99 19.39
C ASP A 159 -16.42 6.70 19.76
N ALA A 160 -15.09 6.81 19.89
CA ALA A 160 -14.21 5.67 20.17
C ALA A 160 -14.58 4.89 21.45
N SER A 161 -15.13 5.56 22.48
CA SER A 161 -15.51 4.91 23.74
C SER A 161 -16.80 4.08 23.58
N VAL A 162 -17.76 4.58 22.81
CA VAL A 162 -18.99 3.87 22.46
C VAL A 162 -18.73 2.78 21.43
N GLN A 163 -17.88 3.03 20.42
CA GLN A 163 -17.39 2.03 19.47
C GLN A 163 -16.81 0.83 20.20
N ALA A 164 -15.87 1.03 21.13
CA ALA A 164 -15.28 -0.05 21.94
C ALA A 164 -16.35 -0.84 22.72
N ARG A 165 -17.39 -0.16 23.26
CA ARG A 165 -18.51 -0.82 23.97
C ARG A 165 -19.43 -1.62 23.03
N ILE A 166 -19.59 -1.21 21.77
CA ILE A 166 -20.36 -1.96 20.75
C ILE A 166 -19.56 -3.17 20.26
N LEU A 167 -18.25 -3.04 20.04
CA LEU A 167 -17.40 -4.16 19.60
C LEU A 167 -17.28 -5.25 20.67
N ASN A 168 -17.13 -4.87 21.95
CA ASN A 168 -17.17 -5.81 23.06
C ASN A 168 -18.54 -6.52 23.19
N LEU A 169 -19.64 -5.80 22.96
CA LEU A 169 -20.98 -6.39 22.90
C LEU A 169 -21.09 -7.43 21.77
N LEU A 170 -20.71 -7.08 20.54
CA LEU A 170 -20.76 -7.98 19.39
C LEU A 170 -19.86 -9.21 19.56
N HIS A 171 -18.67 -9.04 20.15
CA HIS A 171 -17.77 -10.16 20.45
C HIS A 171 -18.35 -11.11 21.52
N ARG A 172 -18.99 -10.58 22.56
CA ARG A 172 -19.71 -11.38 23.56
C ARG A 172 -20.85 -12.17 22.92
N LEU A 173 -21.74 -11.49 22.18
CA LEU A 173 -22.89 -12.10 21.50
C LEU A 173 -22.47 -13.23 20.56
N HIS A 174 -21.42 -13.02 19.77
CA HIS A 174 -20.84 -14.04 18.91
C HIS A 174 -20.43 -15.31 19.69
N ARG A 175 -19.75 -15.15 20.84
CA ARG A 175 -19.32 -16.27 21.68
C ARG A 175 -20.47 -16.97 22.42
N GLU A 176 -21.46 -16.22 22.87
CA GLU A 176 -22.60 -16.75 23.64
C GLU A 176 -23.62 -17.49 22.77
N HIS A 177 -23.80 -17.06 21.52
CA HIS A 177 -24.81 -17.62 20.60
C HIS A 177 -24.22 -18.41 19.41
N GLN A 178 -22.89 -18.55 19.33
CA GLN A 178 -22.16 -19.15 18.19
C GLN A 178 -22.54 -18.51 16.83
N LEU A 179 -22.83 -17.20 16.84
CA LEU A 179 -23.26 -16.46 15.65
C LEU A 179 -22.15 -16.41 14.61
N THR A 180 -22.50 -16.75 13.37
CA THR A 180 -21.62 -16.49 12.23
C THR A 180 -21.75 -15.01 11.87
N MET A 181 -20.62 -14.31 11.69
CA MET A 181 -20.64 -12.87 11.42
C MET A 181 -19.80 -12.47 10.21
N VAL A 182 -20.29 -11.48 9.46
CA VAL A 182 -19.48 -10.73 8.50
C VAL A 182 -19.36 -9.29 9.01
N MET A 183 -18.16 -8.92 9.45
CA MET A 183 -17.85 -7.61 10.00
C MET A 183 -17.27 -6.71 8.91
N ILE A 184 -18.09 -5.83 8.34
CA ILE A 184 -17.66 -4.86 7.34
C ILE A 184 -17.11 -3.63 8.07
N SER A 185 -15.93 -3.18 7.68
CA SER A 185 -15.27 -2.00 8.23
C SER A 185 -14.35 -1.36 7.20
N HIS A 186 -14.16 -0.05 7.24
CA HIS A 186 -12.99 0.60 6.62
C HIS A 186 -11.79 0.62 7.58
N ASP A 187 -12.02 0.60 8.90
CA ASP A 187 -10.98 0.53 9.93
C ASP A 187 -10.52 -0.93 10.15
N LEU A 188 -9.23 -1.18 9.90
CA LEU A 188 -8.58 -2.49 10.09
C LEU A 188 -8.49 -2.90 11.57
N ARG A 189 -8.43 -1.95 12.51
CA ARG A 189 -8.35 -2.22 13.96
C ARG A 189 -9.62 -2.91 14.46
N VAL A 190 -10.77 -2.56 13.89
CA VAL A 190 -12.07 -3.18 14.17
C VAL A 190 -12.06 -4.67 13.82
N VAL A 191 -11.67 -5.02 12.59
CA VAL A 191 -11.59 -6.44 12.19
C VAL A 191 -10.43 -7.17 12.87
N ARG A 192 -9.37 -6.47 13.27
CA ARG A 192 -8.30 -7.05 14.11
C ARG A 192 -8.80 -7.41 15.51
N PHE A 193 -9.72 -6.62 16.07
CA PHE A 193 -10.27 -6.90 17.40
C PHE A 193 -11.22 -8.11 17.40
N ILE A 194 -12.10 -8.23 16.40
CA ILE A 194 -13.23 -9.17 16.43
C ILE A 194 -13.15 -10.33 15.42
N GLY A 195 -12.32 -10.24 14.37
CA GLY A 195 -12.26 -11.22 13.29
C GLY A 195 -11.29 -12.38 13.54
N ASP A 196 -11.67 -13.56 13.03
CA ASP A 196 -10.81 -14.74 12.90
C ASP A 196 -9.97 -14.67 11.62
N ARG A 197 -10.65 -14.33 10.52
CA ARG A 197 -10.11 -14.16 9.17
C ARG A 197 -10.49 -12.79 8.63
N VAL A 198 -9.68 -12.27 7.71
CA VAL A 198 -9.94 -10.98 7.05
C VAL A 198 -9.85 -11.17 5.54
N ALA A 199 -10.86 -10.67 4.83
CA ALA A 199 -10.89 -10.53 3.38
C ALA A 199 -10.78 -9.05 2.99
N VAL A 200 -9.86 -8.75 2.07
CA VAL A 200 -9.60 -7.40 1.58
C VAL A 200 -10.28 -7.22 0.23
N MET A 201 -11.12 -6.20 0.11
CA MET A 201 -11.90 -5.87 -1.07
C MET A 201 -11.40 -4.58 -1.74
N TYR A 202 -11.07 -4.66 -3.03
CA TYR A 202 -10.60 -3.53 -3.83
C TYR A 202 -11.26 -3.54 -5.19
N LEU A 203 -11.75 -2.37 -5.65
CA LEU A 203 -12.40 -2.18 -6.95
C LEU A 203 -13.41 -3.29 -7.36
N GLY A 204 -14.23 -3.76 -6.41
CA GLY A 204 -15.24 -4.79 -6.66
C GLY A 204 -14.79 -6.24 -6.49
N GLN A 205 -13.49 -6.49 -6.28
CA GLN A 205 -12.87 -7.81 -6.22
C GLN A 205 -12.32 -8.10 -4.81
N ILE A 206 -12.21 -9.38 -4.43
CA ILE A 206 -11.46 -9.79 -3.23
C ILE A 206 -10.02 -10.06 -3.64
N VAL A 207 -9.08 -9.25 -3.12
CA VAL A 207 -7.67 -9.28 -3.54
C VAL A 207 -6.76 -10.06 -2.59
N GLU A 208 -7.15 -10.21 -1.33
CA GLU A 208 -6.43 -11.03 -0.35
C GLU A 208 -7.39 -11.59 0.69
N VAL A 209 -7.15 -12.82 1.17
CA VAL A 209 -7.87 -13.41 2.31
C VAL A 209 -6.91 -14.22 3.16
N ALA A 210 -6.76 -13.87 4.43
CA ALA A 210 -5.86 -14.55 5.37
C ALA A 210 -6.50 -14.73 6.75
N ASP A 211 -5.92 -15.65 7.55
CA ASP A 211 -6.13 -15.65 9.00
C ASP A 211 -5.59 -14.35 9.59
N ARG A 212 -6.27 -13.80 10.61
CA ARG A 212 -6.04 -12.42 11.08
C ARG A 212 -4.57 -12.09 11.29
N GLU A 213 -3.87 -12.88 12.10
CA GLU A 213 -2.47 -12.61 12.46
C GLU A 213 -1.54 -12.62 11.25
N ASP A 214 -1.84 -13.41 10.21
CA ASP A 214 -1.02 -13.46 9.00
C ASP A 214 -1.29 -12.27 8.07
N LEU A 215 -2.52 -11.73 8.01
CA LEU A 215 -2.75 -10.47 7.28
C LEU A 215 -1.92 -9.31 7.85
N PHE A 216 -1.83 -9.21 9.19
CA PHE A 216 -1.08 -8.15 9.87
C PHE A 216 0.44 -8.38 9.95
N ARG A 217 0.97 -9.51 9.44
CA ARG A 217 2.41 -9.89 9.55
C ARG A 217 3.06 -10.37 8.25
N LYS A 218 2.27 -10.81 7.27
CA LYS A 218 2.72 -11.49 6.04
C LYS A 218 1.84 -11.13 4.83
N SER A 219 1.15 -9.99 4.85
CA SER A 219 0.30 -9.56 3.73
C SER A 219 1.13 -9.44 2.46
N CYS A 220 0.62 -10.04 1.39
CA CYS A 220 1.33 -10.17 0.12
C CYS A 220 0.76 -9.25 -0.97
N HIS A 221 -0.49 -8.79 -0.84
CA HIS A 221 -1.09 -7.93 -1.85
C HIS A 221 -0.75 -6.44 -1.62
N PRO A 222 -0.24 -5.70 -2.62
CA PRO A 222 0.18 -4.30 -2.44
C PRO A 222 -0.90 -3.38 -1.88
N TYR A 223 -2.17 -3.61 -2.25
CA TYR A 223 -3.29 -2.85 -1.69
C TYR A 223 -3.48 -3.09 -0.17
N THR A 224 -3.27 -4.31 0.30
CA THR A 224 -3.38 -4.64 1.73
C THR A 224 -2.28 -3.95 2.52
N LEU A 225 -1.05 -3.92 1.99
CA LEU A 225 0.08 -3.20 2.58
C LEU A 225 -0.19 -1.68 2.66
N ALA A 226 -0.74 -1.09 1.60
CA ALA A 226 -1.16 0.31 1.61
C ALA A 226 -2.29 0.59 2.62
N LEU A 227 -3.30 -0.29 2.68
CA LEU A 227 -4.41 -0.20 3.65
C LEU A 227 -3.89 -0.28 5.10
N LEU A 228 -2.98 -1.22 5.37
CA LEU A 228 -2.31 -1.39 6.68
C LEU A 228 -1.50 -0.15 7.08
N ALA A 229 -0.73 0.42 6.16
CA ALA A 229 -0.01 1.67 6.39
C ALA A 229 -0.96 2.86 6.67
N SER A 230 -2.10 2.93 5.96
CA SER A 230 -3.09 4.00 6.13
C SER A 230 -3.92 3.90 7.42
N ALA A 231 -4.10 2.69 7.96
CA ALA A 231 -4.87 2.45 9.18
C ALA A 231 -4.03 2.56 10.48
N GLY A 232 -2.76 2.95 10.34
CA GLY A 232 -1.88 3.27 11.46
C GLY A 232 -2.15 4.67 11.99
N GLU A 233 -2.75 4.77 13.19
CA GLU A 233 -2.53 5.94 14.03
C GLU A 233 -1.03 6.10 14.29
N SER A 234 -0.54 7.35 14.35
CA SER A 234 0.87 7.70 14.29
C SER A 234 1.65 7.38 15.58
N THR A 235 1.83 6.09 15.85
CA THR A 235 2.84 5.56 16.77
C THR A 235 3.40 4.27 16.19
N LEU A 236 4.67 4.28 15.80
CA LEU A 236 5.37 3.05 15.44
C LEU A 236 5.69 2.26 16.72
N VAL A 237 4.75 1.40 17.08
CA VAL A 237 5.03 0.24 17.92
C VAL A 237 5.92 -0.70 17.10
N GLY A 238 7.22 -0.42 17.13
CA GLY A 238 8.24 -1.35 16.68
C GLY A 238 8.06 -2.71 17.37
N ALA A 239 8.52 -3.77 16.71
CA ALA A 239 8.28 -5.15 17.14
C ALA A 239 8.52 -5.30 18.66
N THR A 240 7.47 -5.64 19.41
CA THR A 240 7.53 -5.71 20.87
C THR A 240 8.27 -6.97 21.30
N THR A 241 9.59 -6.96 21.15
CA THR A 241 10.51 -8.02 21.55
C THR A 241 10.60 -8.04 23.08
N THR A 242 9.61 -8.64 23.72
CA THR A 242 9.55 -8.80 25.18
C THR A 242 10.64 -9.76 25.65
N HIS A 243 11.82 -9.22 25.96
CA HIS A 243 12.78 -9.92 26.81
C HIS A 243 12.29 -9.87 28.26
N ARG A 244 11.96 -11.05 28.81
CA ARG A 244 12.12 -11.29 30.24
C ARG A 244 13.60 -11.54 30.49
N ALA A 245 14.22 -10.67 31.27
CA ALA A 245 15.48 -10.98 31.93
C ALA A 245 15.18 -11.58 33.31
N ASP A 246 16.06 -12.43 33.81
CA ASP A 246 15.96 -12.95 35.17
C ASP A 246 16.01 -11.81 36.20
N GLY A 247 15.35 -12.01 37.35
CA GLY A 247 15.22 -10.97 38.38
C GLY A 247 14.04 -10.00 38.20
N GLY A 248 13.08 -10.29 37.32
CA GLY A 248 11.79 -9.59 37.30
C GLY A 248 11.73 -8.32 36.44
N TRP A 249 12.59 -8.19 35.43
CA TRP A 249 12.52 -7.07 34.48
C TRP A 249 11.66 -7.41 33.26
N THR A 250 10.77 -6.50 32.89
CA THR A 250 10.00 -6.54 31.64
C THR A 250 10.31 -5.29 30.82
N GLY A 251 10.93 -5.47 29.66
CA GLY A 251 11.31 -4.39 28.74
C GLY A 251 10.56 -4.43 27.41
N TRP A 252 10.37 -3.26 26.82
CA TRP A 252 9.90 -3.04 25.45
C TRP A 252 10.57 -1.78 24.86
N TYR A 253 10.33 -1.49 23.58
CA TYR A 253 10.68 -0.20 23.00
C TYR A 253 9.53 0.36 22.15
N THR A 254 9.48 1.67 22.05
CA THR A 254 8.70 2.42 21.06
C THR A 254 9.64 3.09 20.07
N ARG A 255 9.15 3.53 18.90
CA ARG A 255 9.92 4.42 18.03
C ARG A 255 9.32 5.83 18.06
N GLU A 256 10.14 6.83 18.36
CA GLU A 256 9.73 8.24 18.43
C GLU A 256 10.30 9.03 17.23
N PRO A 257 9.60 10.05 16.69
CA PRO A 257 10.10 10.86 15.57
C PRO A 257 11.46 11.53 15.89
N ILE A 258 12.34 11.62 14.88
CA ILE A 258 13.61 12.37 15.00
C ILE A 258 13.42 13.89 15.06
N GLY A 259 12.21 14.39 14.79
CA GLY A 259 11.82 15.79 14.96
C GLY A 259 11.68 16.52 13.62
N VAL A 260 12.77 17.12 13.14
CA VAL A 260 12.78 17.97 11.93
C VAL A 260 13.65 17.34 10.84
N VAL A 261 13.05 17.08 9.68
CA VAL A 261 13.65 16.37 8.55
C VAL A 261 13.96 17.34 7.42
N ALA A 262 15.24 17.45 7.03
CA ALA A 262 15.64 18.18 5.83
C ALA A 262 15.53 17.25 4.59
N ALA A 263 14.46 17.39 3.82
CA ALA A 263 14.19 16.57 2.64
C ALA A 263 14.68 17.28 1.37
N ILE A 264 15.87 16.94 0.88
CA ILE A 264 16.40 17.47 -0.39
C ILE A 264 16.09 16.49 -1.52
N THR A 265 15.51 16.95 -2.64
CA THR A 265 15.04 16.07 -3.73
C THR A 265 15.50 16.50 -5.13
N PRO A 266 15.78 15.53 -6.03
CA PRO A 266 16.38 15.76 -7.35
C PRO A 266 15.35 16.13 -8.45
N PHE A 267 15.82 16.57 -9.63
CA PHE A 267 14.98 17.23 -10.66
C PHE A 267 14.03 16.34 -11.49
N ASN A 268 14.12 15.02 -11.42
CA ASN A 268 13.63 14.15 -12.51
C ASN A 268 12.27 13.51 -12.28
N ASP A 269 12.04 13.09 -11.05
CA ASP A 269 10.79 12.58 -10.51
C ASP A 269 10.40 13.53 -9.39
N PRO A 270 10.18 14.83 -9.71
CA PRO A 270 9.93 15.90 -8.75
C PRO A 270 8.56 15.76 -8.05
N LEU A 271 7.87 14.64 -8.28
CA LEU A 271 6.73 14.18 -7.51
C LEU A 271 7.07 12.91 -6.72
N ASN A 272 7.54 11.83 -7.35
CA ASN A 272 7.77 10.56 -6.64
C ASN A 272 8.91 10.65 -5.61
N LEU A 273 10.04 11.28 -5.95
CA LEU A 273 11.16 11.42 -5.03
C LEU A 273 10.90 12.46 -3.92
N VAL A 274 9.87 13.30 -4.09
CA VAL A 274 9.27 14.09 -2.99
C VAL A 274 8.43 13.18 -2.10
N ALA A 275 7.53 12.38 -2.67
CA ALA A 275 6.71 11.44 -1.90
C ALA A 275 7.54 10.45 -1.07
N HIS A 276 8.65 9.93 -1.62
CA HIS A 276 9.59 9.02 -0.92
C HIS A 276 10.28 9.60 0.31
N LYS A 277 10.34 10.93 0.46
CA LYS A 277 10.86 11.58 1.68
C LYS A 277 9.74 12.14 2.55
N LEU A 278 8.78 12.81 1.91
CA LEU A 278 7.69 13.52 2.57
C LEU A 278 6.67 12.57 3.22
N GLY A 279 6.27 11.51 2.51
CA GLY A 279 5.33 10.50 3.02
C GLY A 279 5.87 9.79 4.26
N PRO A 280 7.03 9.11 4.19
CA PRO A 280 7.65 8.47 5.35
C PRO A 280 7.90 9.40 6.52
N ALA A 281 8.32 10.65 6.29
CA ALA A 281 8.53 11.61 7.36
C ALA A 281 7.24 11.99 8.09
N LEU A 282 6.14 12.22 7.36
CA LEU A 282 4.83 12.51 7.93
C LEU A 282 4.23 11.30 8.67
N VAL A 283 4.36 10.08 8.10
CA VAL A 283 3.94 8.82 8.74
C VAL A 283 4.71 8.57 10.06
N ALA A 284 6.01 8.85 10.05
CA ALA A 284 6.86 8.80 11.26
C ALA A 284 6.56 9.91 12.29
N GLY A 285 5.73 10.91 11.95
CA GLY A 285 5.33 11.99 12.86
C GLY A 285 6.24 13.22 12.88
N ASN A 286 7.14 13.37 11.90
CA ASN A 286 8.12 14.46 11.83
C ASN A 286 7.55 15.73 11.17
N ALA A 287 8.21 16.86 11.41
CA ALA A 287 8.11 18.06 10.59
C ALA A 287 9.16 18.01 9.46
N VAL A 288 8.88 18.62 8.30
CA VAL A 288 9.70 18.51 7.08
C VAL A 288 10.02 19.87 6.49
N VAL A 289 11.32 20.09 6.23
CA VAL A 289 11.83 21.19 5.40
C VAL A 289 12.21 20.61 4.05
N LEU A 290 11.32 20.78 3.06
CA LEU A 290 11.46 20.25 1.70
C LEU A 290 12.22 21.24 0.81
N LYS A 291 13.34 20.79 0.23
CA LYS A 291 14.10 21.50 -0.80
C LYS A 291 13.97 20.72 -2.12
N PRO A 292 13.02 21.06 -2.99
CA PRO A 292 12.96 20.50 -4.34
C PRO A 292 14.01 21.14 -5.25
N ALA A 293 14.48 20.39 -6.23
CA ALA A 293 15.35 20.88 -7.29
C ALA A 293 14.78 22.11 -8.02
N PRO A 294 15.64 23.08 -8.42
CA PRO A 294 15.21 24.37 -8.94
C PRO A 294 14.67 24.28 -10.37
N GLN A 295 15.05 23.23 -11.12
CA GLN A 295 14.66 23.07 -12.52
C GLN A 295 13.21 22.58 -12.65
N THR A 296 12.64 22.01 -11.58
CA THR A 296 11.34 21.32 -11.58
C THR A 296 10.54 21.43 -10.27
N PRO A 297 10.46 22.60 -9.60
CA PRO A 297 9.82 22.71 -8.28
C PRO A 297 8.29 22.58 -8.31
N LEU A 298 7.66 22.71 -9.47
CA LEU A 298 6.21 22.93 -9.60
C LEU A 298 5.35 21.76 -9.09
N THR A 299 5.74 20.51 -9.33
CA THR A 299 4.99 19.34 -8.82
C THR A 299 5.17 19.14 -7.32
N ALA A 300 6.32 19.51 -6.76
CA ALA A 300 6.57 19.49 -5.33
C ALA A 300 5.68 20.52 -4.61
N LEU A 301 5.59 21.73 -5.17
CA LEU A 301 4.70 22.79 -4.68
C LEU A 301 3.23 22.37 -4.77
N ALA A 302 2.80 21.79 -5.89
CA ALA A 302 1.43 21.29 -6.07
C ALA A 302 1.08 20.14 -5.11
N LEU A 303 2.01 19.23 -4.82
CA LEU A 303 1.81 18.17 -3.82
C LEU A 303 1.65 18.75 -2.41
N VAL A 304 2.48 19.73 -2.03
CA VAL A 304 2.35 20.39 -0.73
C VAL A 304 1.05 21.18 -0.63
N GLU A 305 0.60 21.85 -1.69
CA GLU A 305 -0.71 22.50 -1.72
C GLU A 305 -1.85 21.48 -1.52
N LEU A 306 -1.77 20.31 -2.15
CA LEU A 306 -2.75 19.23 -1.94
C LEU A 306 -2.74 18.70 -0.49
N LEU A 307 -1.57 18.56 0.14
CA LEU A 307 -1.47 18.12 1.54
C LEU A 307 -2.07 19.15 2.51
N LEU A 308 -1.78 20.44 2.32
CA LEU A 308 -2.35 21.54 3.12
C LEU A 308 -3.89 21.64 2.95
N ARG A 309 -4.41 21.34 1.75
CA ARG A 309 -5.85 21.25 1.48
C ARG A 309 -6.54 20.02 2.11
N ASN A 310 -5.78 19.03 2.57
CA ASN A 310 -6.26 17.82 3.24
C ASN A 310 -5.76 17.76 4.70
N GLU A 311 -5.82 18.90 5.39
CA GLU A 311 -5.65 19.04 6.84
C GLU A 311 -4.27 18.63 7.41
N VAL A 312 -3.24 18.45 6.58
CA VAL A 312 -1.86 18.29 7.07
C VAL A 312 -1.40 19.62 7.68
N PRO A 313 -0.98 19.68 8.96
CA PRO A 313 -0.69 20.94 9.64
C PRO A 313 0.46 21.72 9.00
N ALA A 314 0.25 23.00 8.72
CA ALA A 314 1.19 23.85 7.98
C ALA A 314 2.53 24.03 8.71
N GLU A 315 2.52 24.04 10.04
CA GLU A 315 3.71 24.10 10.90
C GLU A 315 4.63 22.86 10.76
N ARG A 316 4.14 21.77 10.15
CA ARG A 316 4.96 20.59 9.81
C ARG A 316 5.57 20.66 8.40
N LEU A 317 5.29 21.68 7.60
CA LEU A 317 5.67 21.75 6.18
C LEU A 317 6.29 23.10 5.79
N ALA A 318 7.61 23.14 5.63
CA ALA A 318 8.31 24.26 5.00
C ALA A 318 8.84 23.83 3.62
N VAL A 319 8.75 24.71 2.61
CA VAL A 319 9.30 24.45 1.26
C VAL A 319 10.27 25.56 0.87
N VAL A 320 11.50 25.18 0.50
CA VAL A 320 12.59 26.12 0.17
C VAL A 320 13.21 25.73 -1.19
N PRO A 321 12.70 26.26 -2.31
CA PRO A 321 13.27 26.02 -3.63
C PRO A 321 14.69 26.60 -3.76
N GLY A 322 15.61 25.85 -4.35
CA GLY A 322 17.01 26.27 -4.57
C GLY A 322 17.87 25.11 -5.10
N GLU A 323 19.12 25.34 -5.50
CA GLU A 323 19.72 24.55 -6.60
C GLU A 323 20.20 23.09 -6.33
N ASN A 324 20.30 22.28 -7.41
CA ASN A 324 20.86 20.90 -7.59
C ASN A 324 19.86 19.73 -7.85
N ALA A 325 20.34 18.52 -8.29
CA ALA A 325 19.90 17.82 -9.53
C ALA A 325 19.52 16.29 -9.49
N GLY A 326 19.13 15.69 -10.66
CA GLY A 326 18.20 14.54 -11.05
C GLY A 326 18.41 13.01 -10.79
N HIS A 327 17.65 12.15 -11.54
CA HIS A 327 17.56 10.65 -11.72
C HIS A 327 16.68 10.28 -13.03
N SER A 328 16.27 9.02 -13.43
CA SER A 328 15.33 8.62 -14.59
C SER A 328 14.91 7.09 -14.83
N LEU A 329 14.97 6.22 -15.93
CA LEU A 329 15.48 6.20 -17.37
C LEU A 329 15.41 4.83 -18.22
N VAL A 330 14.69 4.60 -19.39
CA VAL A 330 15.09 4.06 -20.80
C VAL A 330 14.56 4.96 -21.98
N ARG A 331 13.29 5.31 -22.19
CA ARG A 331 12.05 4.66 -21.79
C ARG A 331 12.05 4.25 -20.32
N ASP A 332 12.26 2.98 -19.96
CA ASP A 332 12.12 2.43 -18.60
C ASP A 332 13.28 1.41 -18.20
N GLY A 333 14.58 1.84 -18.20
CA GLY A 333 15.84 1.02 -18.10
C GLY A 333 17.25 1.51 -18.65
N ALA A 334 17.45 2.18 -19.81
CA ALA A 334 18.79 2.48 -20.43
C ALA A 334 19.11 3.79 -21.28
N PHE A 335 18.16 4.60 -21.82
CA PHE A 335 18.37 6.00 -22.31
C PHE A 335 17.35 7.09 -21.82
N GLY A 336 16.49 6.82 -20.82
CA GLY A 336 15.20 7.51 -20.65
C GLY A 336 15.24 8.79 -19.86
N VAL A 337 14.22 9.62 -20.07
CA VAL A 337 14.28 11.05 -19.74
C VAL A 337 15.62 11.65 -20.22
N ALA A 338 16.08 11.21 -21.39
CA ALA A 338 17.37 11.52 -21.99
C ALA A 338 18.64 11.11 -21.20
N GLY A 339 18.57 10.10 -20.32
CA GLY A 339 19.77 9.45 -19.78
C GLY A 339 20.21 9.89 -18.37
N GLN A 340 19.36 10.59 -17.63
CA GLN A 340 19.75 11.35 -16.44
C GLN A 340 19.58 10.59 -15.10
N ASN A 341 19.89 9.28 -15.00
CA ASN A 341 19.50 8.40 -13.86
C ASN A 341 20.64 7.82 -13.02
N CYS A 342 20.35 7.61 -11.74
CA CYS A 342 21.14 6.77 -10.84
C CYS A 342 20.93 5.26 -11.07
N LEU A 343 19.75 4.82 -11.53
CA LEU A 343 19.49 3.43 -11.98
C LEU A 343 19.82 3.21 -13.47
N SER A 344 20.64 4.08 -14.04
CA SER A 344 21.04 4.01 -15.45
C SER A 344 21.88 2.77 -15.73
N ALA A 345 21.48 1.96 -16.71
CA ALA A 345 22.32 0.92 -17.28
C ALA A 345 23.41 1.53 -18.20
N GLN A 346 24.36 2.28 -17.64
CA GLN A 346 25.47 2.92 -18.39
C GLN A 346 26.49 1.90 -18.90
N ARG A 347 26.68 0.78 -18.18
CA ARG A 347 27.59 -0.31 -18.53
C ARG A 347 26.83 -1.63 -18.61
N VAL A 348 26.95 -2.33 -19.73
CA VAL A 348 26.27 -3.62 -19.98
C VAL A 348 27.30 -4.67 -20.38
N PHE A 349 27.37 -5.75 -19.60
CA PHE A 349 28.25 -6.88 -19.86
C PHE A 349 27.49 -7.97 -20.61
N ILE A 350 28.06 -8.46 -21.72
CA ILE A 350 27.40 -9.42 -22.61
C ILE A 350 28.31 -10.63 -22.84
N ASP A 351 27.75 -11.84 -22.75
CA ASP A 351 28.45 -13.09 -23.04
C ASP A 351 29.01 -13.08 -24.48
N ALA A 352 30.30 -13.37 -24.63
CA ALA A 352 31.03 -13.26 -25.90
C ALA A 352 30.42 -14.08 -27.05
N ILE A 353 29.69 -15.17 -26.75
CA ILE A 353 29.01 -15.99 -27.75
C ILE A 353 27.80 -15.25 -28.36
N ARG A 354 27.24 -14.27 -27.64
CA ARG A 354 26.05 -13.48 -28.05
C ARG A 354 26.34 -12.01 -28.35
N TYR A 355 27.55 -11.54 -28.04
CA TYR A 355 27.95 -10.13 -28.16
C TYR A 355 27.57 -9.49 -29.50
N GLY A 356 28.03 -10.03 -30.63
CA GLY A 356 27.79 -9.43 -31.96
C GLY A 356 26.31 -9.39 -32.37
N GLU A 357 25.49 -10.35 -31.90
CA GLU A 357 24.04 -10.34 -32.15
C GLU A 357 23.34 -9.25 -31.33
N ILE A 358 23.72 -9.11 -30.06
CA ILE A 358 23.11 -8.16 -29.12
C ILE A 358 23.56 -6.72 -29.42
N LEU A 359 24.85 -6.50 -29.70
CA LEU A 359 25.41 -5.22 -30.15
C LEU A 359 24.59 -4.65 -31.32
N ARG A 360 24.39 -5.44 -32.37
CA ARG A 360 23.60 -5.02 -33.54
C ARG A 360 22.16 -4.67 -33.15
N ARG A 361 21.48 -5.50 -32.35
CA ARG A 361 20.11 -5.24 -31.87
C ARG A 361 20.02 -3.96 -31.02
N VAL A 362 21.04 -3.63 -30.22
CA VAL A 362 21.08 -2.40 -29.41
C VAL A 362 21.32 -1.16 -30.28
N VAL A 363 22.17 -1.27 -31.31
CA VAL A 363 22.36 -0.20 -32.32
C VAL A 363 21.07 0.03 -33.11
N ASP A 364 20.48 -1.02 -33.70
CA ASP A 364 19.19 -0.95 -34.41
C ASP A 364 18.12 -0.23 -33.55
N ALA A 365 18.05 -0.57 -32.26
CA ALA A 365 17.08 -0.03 -31.32
C ALA A 365 17.38 1.42 -30.91
N ALA A 366 18.66 1.82 -30.82
CA ALA A 366 19.06 3.19 -30.52
C ALA A 366 18.79 4.14 -31.70
N GLU A 367 19.00 3.69 -32.93
CA GLU A 367 18.73 4.47 -34.15
C GLU A 367 17.24 4.70 -34.39
N ALA A 368 16.38 3.80 -33.92
CA ALA A 368 14.93 3.94 -33.98
C ALA A 368 14.35 4.99 -33.00
N LEU A 369 15.15 5.58 -32.10
CA LEU A 369 14.68 6.50 -31.07
C LEU A 369 14.54 7.95 -31.57
N VAL A 370 13.29 8.42 -31.66
CA VAL A 370 12.96 9.80 -32.00
C VAL A 370 13.37 10.75 -30.86
N VAL A 371 14.30 11.65 -31.17
CA VAL A 371 14.74 12.75 -30.28
C VAL A 371 13.96 14.02 -30.60
N GLY A 372 13.29 14.63 -29.62
CA GLY A 372 12.39 15.75 -29.88
C GLY A 372 11.76 16.38 -28.64
N SER A 373 10.74 17.22 -28.84
CA SER A 373 10.02 17.84 -27.73
C SER A 373 9.06 16.84 -27.10
N LYS A 374 9.09 16.69 -25.76
CA LYS A 374 8.13 15.84 -25.03
C LYS A 374 6.67 16.32 -25.05
N LYS A 375 6.35 17.37 -25.81
CA LYS A 375 4.99 17.74 -26.22
C LYS A 375 4.47 16.91 -27.41
N ASP A 376 5.35 16.27 -28.16
CA ASP A 376 5.03 15.38 -29.27
C ASP A 376 4.96 13.92 -28.77
N PRO A 377 3.82 13.22 -28.91
CA PRO A 377 3.68 11.80 -28.53
C PRO A 377 4.66 10.85 -29.22
N ALA A 378 5.18 11.20 -30.40
CA ALA A 378 6.17 10.38 -31.10
C ALA A 378 7.58 10.46 -30.47
N THR A 379 7.87 11.47 -29.63
CA THR A 379 9.20 11.68 -29.05
C THR A 379 9.54 10.62 -28.00
N ASN A 380 10.50 9.75 -28.30
CA ASN A 380 11.04 8.78 -27.35
C ASN A 380 12.02 9.45 -26.37
N ILE A 381 12.88 10.36 -26.85
CA ILE A 381 13.98 10.97 -26.08
C ILE A 381 13.82 12.49 -26.03
N GLY A 382 13.82 13.05 -24.81
CA GLY A 382 13.65 14.49 -24.56
C GLY A 382 14.98 15.27 -24.61
N PRO A 383 14.98 16.53 -24.16
CA PRO A 383 16.20 17.29 -23.92
C PRO A 383 16.86 16.84 -22.60
N LEU A 384 18.17 17.08 -22.47
CA LEU A 384 18.85 17.14 -21.18
C LEU A 384 18.46 18.42 -20.43
N VAL A 385 18.62 18.43 -19.10
CA VAL A 385 18.19 19.51 -18.21
C VAL A 385 18.82 20.87 -18.54
N SER A 386 20.02 20.91 -19.13
CA SER A 386 20.72 22.12 -19.51
C SER A 386 21.64 21.92 -20.73
N GLU A 387 22.05 23.01 -21.36
CA GLU A 387 23.09 22.93 -22.40
C GLU A 387 24.46 22.52 -21.83
N THR A 388 24.72 22.80 -20.55
CA THR A 388 25.99 22.45 -19.89
C THR A 388 26.15 20.94 -19.81
N GLU A 389 25.09 20.24 -19.41
CA GLU A 389 25.08 18.76 -19.37
C GLU A 389 25.16 18.17 -20.78
N ALA A 390 24.42 18.74 -21.73
CA ALA A 390 24.51 18.29 -23.12
C ALA A 390 25.93 18.45 -23.71
N LYS A 391 26.63 19.56 -23.39
CA LYS A 391 28.03 19.79 -23.78
C LYS A 391 29.01 18.85 -23.03
N ARG A 392 28.75 18.52 -21.75
CA ARG A 392 29.54 17.52 -20.99
C ARG A 392 29.48 16.15 -21.65
N VAL A 393 28.27 15.70 -22.01
CA VAL A 393 28.05 14.39 -22.65
C VAL A 393 28.67 14.35 -24.05
N GLU A 394 28.44 15.36 -24.89
CA GLU A 394 29.05 15.47 -26.23
C GLU A 394 30.59 15.42 -26.15
N ARG A 395 31.19 16.14 -25.19
CA ARG A 395 32.64 16.14 -24.98
C ARG A 395 33.17 14.77 -24.54
N TRP A 396 32.56 14.12 -23.55
CA TRP A 396 33.03 12.82 -23.04
C TRP A 396 32.94 11.70 -24.10
N ILE A 397 31.95 11.75 -24.99
CA ILE A 397 31.89 10.84 -26.16
C ILE A 397 33.07 11.13 -27.11
N GLY A 398 33.34 12.39 -27.44
CA GLY A 398 34.45 12.78 -28.30
C GLY A 398 35.82 12.41 -27.72
N GLU A 399 36.03 12.61 -26.41
CA GLU A 399 37.24 12.24 -25.68
C GLU A 399 37.46 10.72 -25.68
N ALA A 400 36.41 9.92 -25.44
CA ALA A 400 36.50 8.46 -25.48
C ALA A 400 36.83 7.93 -26.90
N VAL A 401 36.20 8.49 -27.94
CA VAL A 401 36.47 8.10 -29.34
C VAL A 401 37.88 8.51 -29.77
N ALA A 402 38.37 9.69 -29.37
CA ALA A 402 39.75 10.12 -29.61
C ALA A 402 40.78 9.23 -28.91
N ALA A 403 40.41 8.62 -27.78
CA ALA A 403 41.22 7.63 -27.04
C ALA A 403 41.06 6.18 -27.54
N GLY A 404 40.28 5.95 -28.61
CA GLY A 404 40.18 4.65 -29.29
C GLY A 404 38.84 3.92 -29.17
N ALA A 405 37.84 4.47 -28.48
CA ALA A 405 36.51 3.86 -28.40
C ALA A 405 35.79 3.84 -29.75
N ILE A 406 35.01 2.78 -30.01
CA ILE A 406 34.19 2.67 -31.22
C ILE A 406 32.78 3.21 -30.93
N LEU A 407 32.43 4.33 -31.56
CA LEU A 407 31.06 4.85 -31.58
C LEU A 407 30.28 4.20 -32.72
N HIS A 408 29.31 3.34 -32.39
CA HIS A 408 28.51 2.63 -33.38
C HIS A 408 27.36 3.49 -33.93
N THR A 409 26.74 4.31 -33.08
CA THR A 409 25.73 5.28 -33.50
C THR A 409 25.55 6.42 -32.51
N GLY A 410 24.81 7.46 -32.90
CA GLY A 410 24.39 8.57 -32.04
C GLY A 410 25.46 9.62 -31.73
N GLY A 411 25.44 10.11 -30.48
CA GLY A 411 26.46 11.00 -29.91
C GLY A 411 26.46 12.45 -30.39
N ARG A 412 25.52 12.87 -31.24
CA ARG A 412 25.45 14.23 -31.79
C ARG A 412 24.52 15.11 -30.97
N ARG A 413 24.91 16.36 -30.70
CA ARG A 413 24.08 17.33 -29.97
C ARG A 413 23.38 18.34 -30.90
N ARG A 414 22.21 18.83 -30.46
CA ARG A 414 21.53 20.03 -30.98
C ARG A 414 20.93 20.81 -29.81
N GLY A 415 21.56 21.91 -29.39
CA GLY A 415 21.16 22.66 -28.20
C GLY A 415 21.31 21.80 -26.94
N THR A 416 20.18 21.50 -26.28
CA THR A 416 20.05 20.59 -25.12
C THR A 416 19.77 19.13 -25.49
N PHE A 417 19.50 18.81 -26.76
CA PHE A 417 19.22 17.44 -27.21
C PHE A 417 20.51 16.71 -27.57
N VAL A 418 20.65 15.44 -27.17
CA VAL A 418 21.75 14.54 -27.58
C VAL A 418 21.16 13.25 -28.13
N THR A 419 21.69 12.73 -29.24
CA THR A 419 21.21 11.46 -29.83
C THR A 419 21.75 10.24 -29.08
N PRO A 420 20.92 9.20 -28.82
CA PRO A 420 21.31 8.00 -28.09
C PRO A 420 22.57 7.33 -28.63
N ALA A 421 23.63 7.27 -27.82
CA ALA A 421 24.94 6.80 -28.22
C ALA A 421 25.21 5.36 -27.73
N VAL A 422 25.76 4.54 -28.62
CA VAL A 422 26.21 3.17 -28.30
C VAL A 422 27.70 3.08 -28.57
N LEU A 423 28.49 2.77 -27.55
CA LEU A 423 29.95 2.64 -27.66
C LEU A 423 30.44 1.28 -27.21
N THR A 424 31.52 0.81 -27.85
CA THR A 424 32.32 -0.35 -27.43
C THR A 424 33.77 0.06 -27.28
N ASP A 425 34.57 -0.80 -26.65
CA ASP A 425 36.04 -0.65 -26.57
C ASP A 425 36.49 0.65 -25.87
N VAL A 426 35.61 1.23 -25.03
CA VAL A 426 35.91 2.45 -24.25
C VAL A 426 37.07 2.19 -23.30
N PRO A 427 38.15 3.00 -23.32
CA PRO A 427 39.32 2.84 -22.46
C PRO A 427 38.98 2.74 -20.96
N ALA A 428 39.85 2.04 -20.21
CA ALA A 428 39.64 1.76 -18.79
C ALA A 428 39.67 3.01 -17.90
N ASP A 429 40.37 4.05 -18.33
CA ASP A 429 40.57 5.34 -17.67
C ASP A 429 39.59 6.43 -18.12
N ALA A 430 38.88 6.24 -19.24
CA ALA A 430 37.96 7.23 -19.80
C ALA A 430 36.86 7.66 -18.81
N ALA A 431 36.63 8.97 -18.70
CA ALA A 431 35.58 9.51 -17.81
C ALA A 431 34.20 8.91 -18.10
N LEU A 432 33.89 8.63 -19.38
CA LEU A 432 32.65 7.99 -19.83
C LEU A 432 32.41 6.58 -19.22
N ARG A 433 33.45 5.90 -18.72
CA ARG A 433 33.36 4.58 -18.08
C ARG A 433 33.33 4.64 -16.55
N ASN A 434 33.98 5.64 -15.95
CA ASN A 434 34.27 5.71 -14.52
C ASN A 434 33.40 6.73 -13.76
N GLU A 435 32.94 7.78 -14.44
CA GLU A 435 32.08 8.83 -13.89
C GLU A 435 30.62 8.65 -14.36
N GLU A 436 29.68 9.23 -13.62
CA GLU A 436 28.26 9.14 -13.97
C GLU A 436 27.95 9.99 -15.23
N ILE A 437 27.63 9.32 -16.34
CA ILE A 437 27.43 10.00 -17.64
C ILE A 437 26.22 10.95 -17.57
N PHE A 438 25.10 10.48 -17.01
CA PHE A 438 23.85 11.25 -16.92
C PHE A 438 23.31 11.77 -18.27
N GLY A 439 23.66 11.08 -19.36
CA GLY A 439 23.22 11.34 -20.72
C GLY A 439 22.83 10.05 -21.44
N PRO A 440 22.27 10.14 -22.66
CA PRO A 440 21.69 8.98 -23.34
C PRO A 440 22.82 8.19 -24.02
N VAL A 441 23.60 7.45 -23.21
CA VAL A 441 24.81 6.73 -23.63
C VAL A 441 24.84 5.37 -22.95
N VAL A 442 25.17 4.32 -23.70
CA VAL A 442 25.39 2.97 -23.17
C VAL A 442 26.72 2.40 -23.67
N LEU A 443 27.46 1.76 -22.76
CA LEU A 443 28.72 1.07 -23.03
C LEU A 443 28.49 -0.44 -23.03
N LEU A 444 28.91 -1.13 -24.08
CA LEU A 444 28.75 -2.59 -24.22
C LEU A 444 30.12 -3.28 -24.12
N ASP A 445 30.34 -4.02 -23.03
CA ASP A 445 31.57 -4.78 -22.76
C ASP A 445 31.33 -6.29 -23.02
N PRO A 446 32.11 -6.98 -23.88
CA PRO A 446 32.04 -8.43 -24.01
C PRO A 446 32.75 -9.14 -22.84
N PHE A 447 32.26 -10.31 -22.41
CA PHE A 447 32.97 -11.16 -21.43
C PHE A 447 32.97 -12.65 -21.81
N SER A 448 34.07 -13.33 -21.49
CA SER A 448 34.25 -14.78 -21.62
C SER A 448 34.38 -15.51 -20.27
N ASP A 449 34.90 -14.84 -19.25
CA ASP A 449 34.82 -15.26 -17.85
C ASP A 449 33.81 -14.39 -17.08
N LEU A 450 32.92 -15.06 -16.36
CA LEU A 450 31.91 -14.43 -15.52
C LEU A 450 32.53 -13.76 -14.28
N THR A 451 33.63 -14.29 -13.77
CA THR A 451 34.33 -13.75 -12.59
C THR A 451 34.95 -12.40 -12.91
N ALA A 452 35.66 -12.29 -14.03
CA ALA A 452 36.16 -11.04 -14.59
C ALA A 452 35.04 -10.02 -14.87
N ALA A 453 33.88 -10.47 -15.37
CA ALA A 453 32.73 -9.60 -15.58
C ALA A 453 32.18 -9.01 -14.26
N ILE A 454 31.98 -9.86 -13.23
CA ILE A 454 31.54 -9.42 -11.89
C ILE A 454 32.59 -8.47 -11.27
N ASN A 455 33.87 -8.78 -11.39
CA ASN A 455 34.95 -7.92 -10.89
C ASN A 455 34.95 -6.56 -11.61
N SER A 456 34.77 -6.52 -12.93
CA SER A 456 34.69 -5.29 -13.73
C SER A 456 33.42 -4.48 -13.42
N ALA A 457 32.30 -5.13 -13.09
CA ALA A 457 31.08 -4.49 -12.62
C ALA A 457 31.26 -3.89 -11.21
N ASN A 458 32.01 -4.57 -10.34
CA ASN A 458 32.34 -4.09 -9.00
C ASN A 458 33.43 -2.99 -8.99
N ALA A 459 34.28 -2.91 -10.01
CA ALA A 459 35.41 -1.98 -10.13
C ALA A 459 35.00 -0.53 -10.49
N VAL A 460 34.00 0.00 -9.79
CA VAL A 460 33.60 1.40 -9.79
C VAL A 460 33.26 1.85 -8.37
N ASP A 461 33.36 3.15 -8.11
CA ASP A 461 33.06 3.78 -6.81
C ASP A 461 31.57 3.75 -6.42
N THR A 462 30.70 3.41 -7.37
CA THR A 462 29.24 3.35 -7.24
C THR A 462 28.74 1.92 -7.04
N GLY A 463 27.50 1.78 -6.58
CA GLY A 463 26.89 0.49 -6.29
C GLY A 463 25.39 0.59 -5.96
N LEU A 464 24.60 1.22 -6.84
CA LEU A 464 23.17 1.40 -6.60
C LEU A 464 22.35 0.14 -6.95
N HIS A 465 22.06 -0.09 -8.24
CA HIS A 465 21.34 -1.27 -8.71
C HIS A 465 22.16 -2.01 -9.78
N ALA A 466 21.89 -3.31 -9.98
CA ALA A 466 22.36 -4.09 -11.13
C ALA A 466 21.22 -4.90 -11.76
N GLY A 467 21.33 -5.23 -13.05
CA GLY A 467 20.40 -6.10 -13.78
C GLY A 467 21.11 -7.34 -14.34
N VAL A 468 20.49 -8.51 -14.23
CA VAL A 468 21.08 -9.81 -14.59
C VAL A 468 20.09 -10.64 -15.42
N PHE A 469 20.36 -10.77 -16.71
CA PHE A 469 19.50 -11.53 -17.64
C PHE A 469 20.06 -12.93 -17.87
N THR A 470 19.33 -13.97 -17.43
CA THR A 470 19.73 -15.37 -17.53
C THR A 470 18.54 -16.31 -17.28
N HIS A 471 18.50 -17.43 -18.01
CA HIS A 471 17.56 -18.53 -17.74
C HIS A 471 18.08 -19.50 -16.67
N ASP A 472 19.37 -19.47 -16.33
CA ASP A 472 19.94 -20.21 -15.20
C ASP A 472 19.83 -19.39 -13.92
N ILE A 473 18.92 -19.81 -13.04
CA ILE A 473 18.68 -19.20 -11.72
C ILE A 473 19.84 -19.41 -10.74
N ARG A 474 20.65 -20.46 -10.88
CA ARG A 474 21.84 -20.65 -10.03
C ARG A 474 22.90 -19.62 -10.40
N ARG A 475 23.21 -19.49 -11.70
CA ARG A 475 24.07 -18.41 -12.21
C ARG A 475 23.55 -17.04 -11.81
N ALA A 476 22.23 -16.80 -11.86
CA ALA A 476 21.62 -15.55 -11.40
C ALA A 476 21.96 -15.24 -9.93
N MET A 477 21.73 -16.20 -9.02
CA MET A 477 22.02 -16.02 -7.58
C MET A 477 23.52 -15.92 -7.29
N THR A 478 24.38 -16.64 -8.02
CA THR A 478 25.85 -16.49 -7.91
C THR A 478 26.30 -15.07 -8.29
N ILE A 479 25.75 -14.49 -9.36
CA ILE A 479 26.04 -13.10 -9.76
C ILE A 479 25.49 -12.13 -8.69
N ALA A 480 24.23 -12.30 -8.27
CA ALA A 480 23.59 -11.42 -7.31
C ALA A 480 24.31 -11.36 -5.97
N ASN A 481 24.77 -12.50 -5.45
CA ASN A 481 25.52 -12.58 -4.19
C ASN A 481 26.96 -12.02 -4.28
N ALA A 482 27.48 -11.78 -5.49
CA ALA A 482 28.85 -11.31 -5.71
C ALA A 482 28.94 -9.85 -6.19
N LEU A 483 27.81 -9.22 -6.53
CA LEU A 483 27.73 -7.79 -6.88
C LEU A 483 27.57 -6.93 -5.62
N THR A 484 28.45 -5.95 -5.45
CA THR A 484 28.43 -5.02 -4.31
C THR A 484 27.51 -3.84 -4.61
N VAL A 485 26.19 -4.12 -4.65
CA VAL A 485 25.14 -3.15 -5.01
C VAL A 485 23.95 -3.22 -4.05
N GLY A 486 23.15 -2.14 -4.02
CA GLY A 486 21.95 -2.01 -3.19
C GLY A 486 20.83 -3.00 -3.53
N ALA A 487 20.62 -3.30 -4.81
CA ALA A 487 19.67 -4.31 -5.27
C ALA A 487 20.10 -4.94 -6.61
N VAL A 488 19.66 -6.18 -6.87
CA VAL A 488 19.94 -6.92 -8.12
C VAL A 488 18.64 -7.42 -8.74
N MET A 489 18.37 -7.02 -9.97
CA MET A 489 17.15 -7.36 -10.71
C MET A 489 17.40 -8.54 -11.64
N ILE A 490 16.74 -9.67 -11.37
CA ILE A 490 16.87 -10.88 -12.21
C ILE A 490 15.84 -10.84 -13.34
N ASN A 491 16.32 -10.95 -14.58
CA ASN A 491 15.53 -10.85 -15.82
C ASN A 491 14.72 -9.54 -15.97
N SER A 492 15.21 -8.46 -15.36
CA SER A 492 14.67 -7.10 -15.49
C SER A 492 15.81 -6.07 -15.52
N SER A 493 15.52 -4.85 -15.96
CA SER A 493 16.47 -3.73 -15.97
C SER A 493 16.78 -3.23 -14.56
N THR A 494 17.86 -2.44 -14.44
CA THR A 494 18.26 -1.75 -13.20
C THR A 494 17.18 -0.82 -12.64
N ASP A 495 16.32 -0.28 -13.50
CA ASP A 495 15.34 0.77 -13.18
C ASP A 495 14.10 0.26 -12.42
N PHE A 496 13.94 -1.05 -12.26
CA PHE A 496 12.79 -1.61 -11.54
C PHE A 496 12.85 -1.26 -10.03
N ARG A 497 11.91 -0.44 -9.58
CA ARG A 497 11.66 -0.09 -8.17
C ARG A 497 10.17 -0.26 -7.86
N ILE A 498 9.86 -0.90 -6.73
CA ILE A 498 8.54 -0.86 -6.09
C ILE A 498 8.67 0.10 -4.91
N ASP A 499 7.74 1.05 -4.74
CA ASP A 499 7.89 2.13 -3.76
C ASP A 499 7.93 1.66 -2.28
N ALA A 500 7.46 0.44 -2.00
CA ALA A 500 7.57 -0.19 -0.68
C ALA A 500 8.95 -0.82 -0.40
N MET A 501 9.77 -1.10 -1.42
CA MET A 501 11.01 -1.86 -1.26
C MET A 501 12.17 -1.00 -0.70
N PRO A 502 13.07 -1.57 0.14
CA PRO A 502 14.26 -0.86 0.60
C PRO A 502 15.13 -0.40 -0.59
N PHE A 503 15.42 0.89 -0.68
CA PHE A 503 16.10 1.49 -1.82
C PHE A 503 17.30 2.36 -1.42
N GLY A 504 18.50 2.04 -1.90
CA GLY A 504 19.70 2.84 -1.67
C GLY A 504 20.97 2.05 -1.93
N GLY A 505 22.09 2.75 -2.17
CA GLY A 505 23.30 2.13 -2.68
C GLY A 505 24.22 1.48 -1.64
N PHE A 506 25.28 0.88 -2.17
CA PHE A 506 26.55 0.62 -1.50
C PHE A 506 27.60 1.65 -1.98
N LYS A 507 28.77 1.67 -1.33
CA LYS A 507 29.89 2.54 -1.68
C LYS A 507 29.47 4.03 -1.71
N ARG A 508 29.85 4.81 -2.73
CA ARG A 508 29.48 6.23 -2.86
C ARG A 508 28.05 6.46 -3.37
N SER A 509 27.27 5.41 -3.68
CA SER A 509 25.86 5.54 -4.12
C SER A 509 24.84 5.72 -2.98
N GLY A 510 25.29 5.99 -1.75
CA GLY A 510 24.44 6.46 -0.65
C GLY A 510 24.68 5.76 0.69
N ILE A 511 24.14 6.37 1.74
CA ILE A 511 24.06 5.82 3.10
C ILE A 511 22.57 5.78 3.47
N GLY A 512 22.13 4.71 4.12
CA GLY A 512 20.71 4.51 4.45
C GLY A 512 19.88 3.89 3.31
N ARG A 513 18.56 3.85 3.49
CA ARG A 513 17.58 3.26 2.57
C ARG A 513 16.25 4.03 2.57
N GLU A 514 15.78 4.45 1.39
CA GLU A 514 14.38 4.81 1.15
C GLU A 514 13.50 3.54 1.03
N GLY A 515 12.24 3.70 0.62
CA GLY A 515 11.20 2.67 0.74
C GLY A 515 10.47 2.82 2.07
N ILE A 516 9.14 2.71 2.08
CA ILE A 516 8.30 3.24 3.17
C ILE A 516 8.76 2.79 4.56
N GLU A 517 8.91 1.48 4.79
CA GLU A 517 9.31 0.93 6.09
C GLU A 517 10.74 1.33 6.49
N SER A 518 11.72 1.18 5.59
CA SER A 518 13.12 1.52 5.88
C SER A 518 13.33 3.02 6.11
N ALA A 519 12.64 3.87 5.34
CA ALA A 519 12.65 5.31 5.52
C ALA A 519 12.04 5.70 6.87
N VAL A 520 10.88 5.12 7.23
CA VAL A 520 10.24 5.34 8.53
C VAL A 520 11.14 4.88 9.69
N GLU A 521 11.87 3.78 9.53
CA GLU A 521 12.87 3.33 10.51
C GLU A 521 14.00 4.36 10.70
N GLN A 522 14.56 4.92 9.61
CA GLN A 522 15.60 5.96 9.71
C GLN A 522 15.08 7.33 10.17
N LEU A 523 13.76 7.55 10.12
CA LEU A 523 13.11 8.78 10.55
C LEU A 523 12.48 8.66 11.96
N THR A 524 12.85 7.61 12.72
CA THR A 524 12.47 7.42 14.12
C THR A 524 13.57 6.77 14.97
N GLU A 525 13.77 7.23 16.21
CA GLU A 525 14.71 6.63 17.17
C GLU A 525 14.02 5.59 18.08
N PRO A 526 14.65 4.43 18.37
CA PRO A 526 14.11 3.43 19.30
C PRO A 526 14.36 3.83 20.76
N LYS A 527 13.28 3.99 21.52
CA LYS A 527 13.28 4.34 22.94
C LYS A 527 12.88 3.15 23.78
N ILE A 528 13.80 2.65 24.60
CA ILE A 528 13.57 1.53 25.51
C ILE A 528 12.84 2.02 26.76
N VAL A 529 11.82 1.26 27.19
CA VAL A 529 11.18 1.40 28.50
C VAL A 529 11.22 0.03 29.18
N ALA A 530 11.61 0.00 30.45
CA ALA A 530 11.68 -1.22 31.24
C ALA A 530 11.12 -1.00 32.65
N ILE A 531 10.35 -1.96 33.14
CA ILE A 531 9.81 -1.99 34.50
C ILE A 531 10.45 -3.16 35.25
N ASN A 532 10.96 -2.88 36.45
CA ASN A 532 11.28 -3.90 37.44
C ASN A 532 10.00 -4.28 38.21
N THR A 533 9.38 -5.40 37.85
CA THR A 533 8.18 -5.90 38.54
C THR A 533 8.50 -6.63 39.85
N GLY A 534 9.79 -6.71 40.23
CA GLY A 534 10.26 -7.16 41.54
C GLY A 534 10.54 -6.02 42.53
N PHE A 535 10.38 -4.76 42.13
CA PHE A 535 10.54 -3.61 43.03
C PHE A 535 9.30 -3.42 43.91
N ALA A 536 9.43 -3.70 45.20
CA ALA A 536 8.46 -3.31 46.22
C ALA A 536 8.87 -1.95 46.83
N PRO A 537 8.02 -0.91 46.78
CA PRO A 537 8.24 0.29 47.58
C PRO A 537 7.95 -0.01 49.06
N GLU A 538 8.75 0.56 49.96
CA GLU A 538 8.53 0.59 51.41
C GLU A 538 7.48 1.63 51.82
#